data_AF-A0A3D4MFH8-F1
#
_entry.id   AF-A0A3D4MFH8-F1
#
_cell.length_a   1.000
_cell.length_b   1.000
_cell.length_c   1.000
_cell.angle_alpha   90.00
_cell.angle_beta   90.00
_cell.angle_gamma   90.00
#
_symmetry.space_group_name_H-M   'P 1'
#
loop_
_entity.id
_entity.type
_entity.pdbx_description
1 polymer ?
#
loop_
_entity_poly.entity_id
_entity_poly.type
_entity_poly.pdbx_seq_one_letter_code
_entity_poly.pdbx_strand_id
1 'polypeptide(L)'
;DGNTSSKYIVFTDKEVFENTDSVMRGKWRSSDLQGNLHAGCTYDFNVYGFRNGLFSMYRNIVDAKHVRTEACPTNKPAAARTPQS
;
A
#
# COMPACT_ATOMS: atom_id res chain seq x y z
N ASP A 1 -6.47 -30.65 2.45
CA ASP A 1 -6.00 -29.69 1.43
C ASP A 1 -6.25 -28.27 1.87
N GLY A 2 -5.26 -27.66 2.51
CA GLY A 2 -5.37 -26.32 3.09
C GLY A 2 -5.23 -25.26 2.01
N ASN A 3 -6.24 -24.41 1.86
CA ASN A 3 -6.21 -23.26 0.96
C ASN A 3 -5.30 -22.17 1.56
N THR A 4 -3.99 -22.28 1.32
CA THR A 4 -3.01 -21.27 1.74
C THR A 4 -3.17 -20.03 0.88
N SER A 5 -3.57 -18.93 1.49
CA SER A 5 -3.62 -17.62 0.83
C SER A 5 -2.52 -16.70 1.39
N SER A 6 -1.89 -15.95 0.50
CA SER A 6 -0.88 -14.96 0.83
C SER A 6 -1.43 -13.57 0.59
N LYS A 7 -1.04 -12.61 1.43
CA LYS A 7 -1.42 -11.19 1.27
C LYS A 7 -0.27 -10.27 1.63
N TYR A 8 -0.25 -9.11 0.98
CA TYR A 8 0.64 -8.02 1.37
C TYR A 8 0.06 -7.28 2.58
N ILE A 9 0.92 -6.96 3.54
CA ILE A 9 0.61 -6.11 4.68
C ILE A 9 1.43 -4.82 4.55
N VAL A 10 0.74 -3.68 4.61
CA VAL A 10 1.33 -2.35 4.47
C VAL A 10 1.24 -1.64 5.80
N PHE A 11 2.39 -1.39 6.40
CA PHE A 11 2.52 -0.61 7.64
C PHE A 11 2.69 0.87 7.28
N THR A 12 1.89 1.71 7.92
CA THR A 12 1.99 3.17 7.80
C THR A 12 2.06 3.81 9.18
N ASP A 13 2.20 5.13 9.21
CA ASP A 13 2.11 5.95 10.42
C ASP A 13 0.67 6.08 10.97
N LYS A 14 -0.36 5.83 10.14
CA LYS A 14 -1.78 5.98 10.53
C LYS A 14 -2.45 4.68 10.92
N GLU A 15 -2.33 3.65 10.08
CA GLU A 15 -2.85 2.31 10.35
C GLU A 15 -2.12 1.23 9.55
N VAL A 16 -2.51 -0.02 9.76
CA VAL A 16 -2.04 -1.16 8.98
C VAL A 16 -3.12 -1.55 7.97
N PHE A 17 -2.71 -1.71 6.72
CA PHE A 17 -3.58 -2.12 5.62
C PHE A 17 -3.18 -3.50 5.10
N GLU A 18 -4.14 -4.16 4.45
CA GLU A 18 -3.84 -5.24 3.53
C GLU A 18 -3.89 -4.74 2.09
N ASN A 19 -3.16 -5.42 1.21
CA ASN A 19 -3.17 -5.16 -0.22
C ASN A 19 -3.35 -6.51 -0.95
N THR A 20 -4.61 -6.80 -1.27
CA THR A 20 -5.02 -8.03 -1.97
C THR A 20 -5.87 -7.71 -3.19
N ASP A 21 -5.89 -8.62 -4.15
CA ASP A 21 -6.80 -8.51 -5.29
C ASP A 21 -8.25 -8.58 -4.80
N SER A 22 -9.11 -7.82 -5.48
CA SER A 22 -10.50 -7.67 -5.11
C SER A 22 -11.35 -7.70 -6.36
N VAL A 23 -11.98 -8.84 -6.60
CA VAL A 23 -12.88 -9.06 -7.74
C VAL A 23 -14.05 -8.07 -7.69
N MET A 24 -14.66 -7.88 -6.51
CA MET A 24 -15.77 -6.94 -6.32
C MET A 24 -15.39 -5.47 -6.55
N ARG A 25 -14.09 -5.13 -6.47
CA ARG A 25 -13.58 -3.77 -6.74
C ARG A 25 -12.81 -3.68 -8.06
N GLY A 26 -12.79 -4.74 -8.87
CA GLY A 26 -12.07 -4.77 -10.14
C GLY A 26 -10.55 -4.58 -9.98
N LYS A 27 -9.97 -4.93 -8.83
CA LYS A 27 -8.54 -4.78 -8.54
C LYS A 27 -7.83 -6.11 -8.72
N TRP A 28 -6.87 -6.15 -9.65
CA TRP A 28 -6.07 -7.34 -10.00
C TRP A 28 -4.56 -7.02 -10.09
N ARG A 29 -4.15 -5.95 -9.40
CA ARG A 29 -2.82 -5.34 -9.51
C ARG A 29 -2.17 -5.09 -8.15
N SER A 30 -2.45 -5.95 -7.17
CA SER A 30 -1.94 -5.80 -5.80
C SER A 30 -0.40 -5.76 -5.75
N SER A 31 0.27 -6.61 -6.51
CA SER A 31 1.74 -6.62 -6.61
C SER A 31 2.30 -5.33 -7.23
N ASP A 32 1.68 -4.82 -8.30
CA ASP A 32 2.09 -3.55 -8.93
C ASP A 32 1.87 -2.36 -7.99
N LEU A 33 0.74 -2.33 -7.29
CA LEU A 33 0.49 -1.33 -6.26
C LEU A 33 1.58 -1.41 -5.19
N GLN A 34 1.90 -2.61 -4.71
CA GLN A 34 2.93 -2.82 -3.69
C GLN A 34 4.30 -2.31 -4.15
N GLY A 35 4.69 -2.60 -5.40
CA GLY A 35 5.96 -2.16 -5.97
C GLY A 35 6.08 -0.64 -6.12
N ASN A 36 4.95 0.07 -6.18
CA ASN A 36 4.89 1.54 -6.29
C ASN A 36 4.82 2.27 -4.94
N LEU A 37 4.76 1.54 -3.82
CA LEU A 37 4.85 2.11 -2.49
C LEU A 37 6.32 2.17 -2.05
N HIS A 38 6.79 3.36 -1.72
CA HIS A 38 8.17 3.59 -1.32
C HIS A 38 8.24 4.19 0.08
N ALA A 39 9.17 3.67 0.89
CA ALA A 39 9.37 4.14 2.24
C ALA A 39 9.78 5.63 2.28
N GLY A 40 9.15 6.38 3.18
CA GLY A 40 9.37 7.82 3.32
C GLY A 40 8.67 8.68 2.26
N CYS A 41 7.71 8.13 1.53
CA CYS A 41 6.79 8.88 0.68
C CYS A 41 5.39 8.90 1.31
N THR A 42 4.59 9.90 0.96
CA THR A 42 3.21 10.05 1.43
C THR A 42 2.25 9.67 0.31
N TYR A 43 1.19 8.96 0.66
CA TYR A 43 0.18 8.54 -0.30
C TYR A 43 -1.22 8.84 0.22
N ASP A 44 -2.11 9.16 -0.71
CA ASP A 44 -3.56 9.16 -0.50
C ASP A 44 -4.10 7.79 -0.92
N PHE A 45 -4.59 7.02 0.05
CA PHE A 45 -5.10 5.66 -0.17
C PHE A 45 -6.62 5.65 -0.26
N ASN A 46 -7.13 5.10 -1.35
CA ASN A 46 -8.52 4.68 -1.42
C ASN A 46 -8.62 3.26 -0.85
N VAL A 47 -9.40 3.08 0.21
CA VAL A 47 -9.46 1.81 0.98
C VAL A 47 -10.91 1.39 1.22
N TYR A 48 -11.13 0.09 1.46
CA TYR A 48 -12.44 -0.43 1.87
C TYR A 48 -12.33 -1.46 3.00
N GLY A 49 -13.46 -1.69 3.66
CA GLY A 49 -13.55 -2.59 4.82
C GLY A 49 -13.34 -1.87 6.14
N PHE A 50 -13.18 -2.63 7.22
CA PHE A 50 -13.01 -2.14 8.58
C PHE A 50 -11.81 -2.80 9.26
N ARG A 51 -11.19 -2.10 10.22
CA ARG A 51 -10.15 -2.66 11.07
C ARG A 51 -10.80 -3.44 12.21
N ASN A 52 -10.42 -4.70 12.37
CA ASN A 52 -10.76 -5.49 13.56
C ASN A 52 -9.49 -6.13 14.14
N GLY A 53 -9.09 -5.64 15.32
CA GLY A 53 -7.89 -6.09 16.02
C GLY A 53 -7.95 -7.54 16.49
N LEU A 54 -9.13 -8.02 16.90
CA LEU A 54 -9.30 -9.38 17.43
C LEU A 54 -9.13 -10.45 16.35
N PHE A 55 -9.66 -10.20 15.16
CA PHE A 55 -9.56 -11.13 14.03
C PHE A 55 -8.42 -10.79 13.06
N SER A 56 -7.52 -9.86 13.42
CA SER A 56 -6.44 -9.40 12.54
C SER A 56 -6.93 -9.01 11.12
N MET A 57 -8.10 -8.36 11.05
CA MET A 57 -8.66 -7.84 9.79
C MET A 57 -8.20 -6.42 9.58
N TYR A 58 -7.71 -6.13 8.38
CA TYR A 58 -7.22 -4.82 7.98
C TYR A 58 -8.07 -4.29 6.83
N ARG A 59 -8.10 -2.97 6.64
CA ARG A 59 -8.73 -2.38 5.46
C ARG A 59 -7.89 -2.72 4.23
N ASN A 60 -8.54 -3.06 3.12
CA ASN A 60 -7.84 -3.38 1.88
C ASN A 60 -7.66 -2.12 1.03
N ILE A 61 -6.45 -1.91 0.52
CA ILE A 61 -6.14 -0.80 -0.40
C ILE A 61 -6.70 -1.12 -1.78
N VAL A 62 -7.47 -0.19 -2.35
CA VAL A 62 -7.95 -0.25 -3.75
C VAL A 62 -6.97 0.46 -4.67
N ASP A 63 -6.54 1.64 -4.26
CA ASP A 63 -5.69 2.52 -5.07
C ASP A 63 -4.83 3.40 -4.17
N ALA A 64 -3.69 3.83 -4.70
CA ALA A 64 -2.73 4.67 -3.99
C ALA A 64 -2.20 5.77 -4.90
N LYS A 65 -2.38 7.02 -4.49
CA LYS A 65 -1.89 8.19 -5.21
C LYS A 65 -0.75 8.83 -4.45
N HIS A 66 0.42 8.94 -5.08
CA HIS A 66 1.57 9.61 -4.50
C HIS A 66 1.27 11.10 -4.27
N VAL A 67 1.49 11.57 -3.05
CA VAL A 67 1.42 12.97 -2.68
C VAL A 67 2.85 13.52 -2.72
N ARG A 68 3.07 14.50 -3.59
CA ARG A 68 4.37 15.17 -3.71
C ARG A 68 4.68 15.92 -2.41
N THR A 69 5.81 15.60 -1.78
CA THR A 69 6.32 16.28 -0.60
C THR A 69 7.79 16.68 -0.80
N GLU A 70 8.35 17.49 0.10
CA GLU A 70 9.77 17.82 0.08
C GLU A 70 10.66 16.57 0.24
N ALA A 71 10.23 15.63 1.11
CA ALA A 71 10.93 14.37 1.34
C ALA A 71 10.79 13.38 0.16
N CYS A 72 9.72 13.45 -0.61
CA CYS A 72 9.47 12.62 -1.77
C CYS A 72 8.87 13.44 -2.91
N PRO A 73 9.71 14.17 -3.68
CA PRO A 73 9.24 15.01 -4.77
C PRO A 73 8.76 14.18 -5.97
N THR A 74 9.26 12.95 -6.10
CA THR A 74 8.88 11.98 -7.13
C THR A 74 8.70 10.61 -6.50
N ASN A 75 7.71 9.83 -6.98
CA ASN A 75 7.47 8.46 -6.50
C ASN A 75 8.60 7.52 -6.96
N LYS A 76 9.69 7.47 -6.19
CA LYS A 76 10.85 6.61 -6.44
C LYS A 76 11.39 6.00 -5.15
N PRO A 77 12.06 4.83 -5.24
CA PRO A 77 12.69 4.20 -4.08
C PRO A 77 13.70 5.13 -3.41
N ALA A 78 13.86 4.97 -2.08
CA ALA A 78 14.75 5.82 -1.29
C ALA A 78 16.20 5.88 -1.82
N ALA A 79 16.74 4.74 -2.25
CA ALA A 79 18.09 4.63 -2.79
C ALA A 79 18.30 5.38 -4.12
N ALA A 80 17.22 5.70 -4.84
CA ALA A 80 17.27 6.44 -6.11
C ALA A 80 17.05 7.96 -5.94
N ARG A 81 16.88 8.46 -4.70
CA ARG A 81 16.66 9.88 -4.39
C ARG A 81 17.95 10.67 -4.12
N THR A 82 19.13 10.12 -4.41
CA THR A 82 20.43 10.79 -4.21
C THR A 82 20.40 12.19 -4.87
N PRO A 83 20.91 13.25 -4.20
CA PRO A 83 20.75 14.61 -4.70
C PRO A 83 21.40 14.78 -6.08
N GLN A 84 20.72 15.54 -6.95
CA GLN A 84 21.44 16.24 -8.01
C GLN A 84 22.34 17.28 -7.32
N SER A 85 23.63 17.18 -7.62
CA SER A 85 24.74 18.06 -7.18
C SER A 85 24.49 19.53 -7.44
#